data_AF-A0A1R7T3K0-F1
#
_entry.id   AF-A0A1R7T3K0-F1
#
_cell.length_a   1.000
_cell.length_b   1.000
_cell.length_c   1.000
_cell.angle_alpha   90.00
_cell.angle_beta   90.00
_cell.angle_gamma   90.00
#
_symmetry.space_group_name_H-M   'P 1'
#
loop_
_entity.id
_entity.type
_entity.pdbx_description
1 polymer ?
#
loop_
_entity_poly.entity_id
_entity_poly.type
_entity_poly.pdbx_seq_one_letter_code
_entity_poly.pdbx_strand_id
1 'polypeptide(L)'
;MENFMVEMAKTISWIVVIGVLGLGIRVYGKVMAEQWRMRRKLTMQGVKGPPPSLFRGNVPEMQKIQSQIMSNSKHYSGDNIIAHDYTSSLFPYLDHWRKQYGRVYTYSTGVKQHLYMNHPELVKELNQANTLNLGKVSYVTKRLKSILGRGVITSNGPHWAHQRRIIAPEFFLDKVKGMVGLVVESAMPMLSKWEEMMKREGEMVCDIIVDEDLRAASADVISRACFGSSFSKGKEIFSKLRCLQKAITHNNILFSLNGFTDVVFGTKKHGNGKIDELERHIESLIWETVKERERECVGDHKKDLMQLILEGARSSCDGNLEDKTQSYKSFVVDNCKSIYFAGHETSAVAVSWCLMLLALNPSWQTRIRDEVFLHCKNGIPDADSISNLKTVIYKLQPCLSCQVP
;
A
#
# COMPACT_ATOMS: atom_id res chain seq x y z
N MET A 1 19.65 -17.02 57.93
CA MET A 1 19.75 -15.90 56.97
C MET A 1 19.15 -16.26 55.62
N GLU A 2 19.48 -17.41 55.04
CA GLU A 2 18.98 -17.83 53.72
C GLU A 2 17.45 -17.86 53.59
N ASN A 3 16.74 -18.51 54.52
CA ASN A 3 15.27 -18.57 54.49
C ASN A 3 14.59 -17.18 54.59
N PHE A 4 15.19 -16.25 55.32
CA PHE A 4 14.68 -14.89 55.46
C PHE A 4 14.85 -14.09 54.15
N MET A 5 16.01 -14.22 53.50
CA MET A 5 16.26 -13.60 52.20
C MET A 5 15.32 -14.13 51.11
N VAL A 6 15.00 -15.43 51.14
CA VAL A 6 14.05 -16.06 50.21
C VAL A 6 12.62 -15.53 50.40
N GLU A 7 12.12 -15.43 51.63
CA GLU A 7 10.78 -14.88 51.88
C GLU A 7 10.67 -13.38 51.58
N MET A 8 11.72 -12.61 51.85
CA MET A 8 11.78 -11.20 51.47
C MET A 8 11.74 -11.04 49.94
N ALA A 9 12.48 -11.86 49.19
CA ALA A 9 12.45 -11.86 47.73
C ALA A 9 11.07 -12.24 47.16
N LYS A 10 10.39 -13.25 47.74
CA LYS A 10 9.01 -13.60 47.36
C LYS A 10 8.03 -12.46 47.60
N THR A 11 8.13 -11.78 48.75
CA THR A 11 7.25 -10.67 49.11
C THR A 11 7.45 -9.49 48.16
N ILE A 12 8.70 -9.13 47.86
CA ILE A 12 9.03 -8.09 46.88
C ILE A 12 8.48 -8.47 45.49
N SER A 13 8.64 -9.73 45.08
CA SER A 13 8.10 -10.24 43.81
C SER A 13 6.58 -10.08 43.74
N TRP A 14 5.84 -10.44 44.78
CA TRP A 14 4.38 -10.26 44.84
C TRP A 14 3.96 -8.79 44.79
N ILE A 15 4.65 -7.90 45.49
CA ILE A 15 4.39 -6.45 45.44
C ILE A 15 4.60 -5.92 44.02
N VAL A 16 5.69 -6.34 43.35
CA VAL A 16 5.95 -5.98 41.95
C VAL A 16 4.85 -6.50 41.03
N VAL A 17 4.43 -7.77 41.18
CA VAL A 17 3.35 -8.35 40.37
C VAL A 17 2.04 -7.60 40.57
N ILE A 18 1.65 -7.30 41.81
CA ILE A 18 0.42 -6.54 42.12
C ILE A 18 0.52 -5.12 41.55
N GLY A 19 1.68 -4.47 41.69
CA GLY A 19 1.92 -3.14 41.13
C GLY A 19 1.79 -3.12 39.60
N VAL A 20 2.37 -4.11 38.92
CA VAL A 20 2.29 -4.27 37.46
C VAL A 20 0.85 -4.57 37.02
N LEU A 21 0.13 -5.45 37.72
CA LEU A 21 -1.27 -5.77 37.43
C LEU A 21 -2.17 -4.55 37.65
N GLY A 22 -2.00 -3.82 38.76
CA GLY A 22 -2.74 -2.60 39.06
C GLY A 22 -2.52 -1.50 38.01
N LEU A 23 -1.26 -1.30 37.60
CA LEU A 23 -0.92 -0.39 36.52
C LEU A 23 -1.56 -0.84 35.18
N GLY A 24 -1.49 -2.13 34.87
CA GLY A 24 -2.11 -2.71 33.68
C GLY A 24 -3.62 -2.49 33.62
N ILE A 25 -4.33 -2.73 34.73
CA ILE A 25 -5.77 -2.49 34.86
C ILE A 25 -6.10 -1.00 34.69
N ARG A 26 -5.32 -0.11 35.31
CA ARG A 26 -5.56 1.34 35.21
C ARG A 26 -5.36 1.87 33.79
N VAL A 27 -4.26 1.47 33.14
CA VAL A 27 -3.98 1.85 31.74
C VAL A 27 -5.06 1.28 30.82
N TYR A 28 -5.41 0.01 30.98
CA TYR A 28 -6.45 -0.64 30.19
C TYR A 28 -7.82 0.02 30.38
N GLY A 29 -8.23 0.25 31.62
CA GLY A 29 -9.50 0.90 31.95
C GLY A 29 -9.62 2.29 31.34
N LYS A 30 -8.52 3.06 31.34
CA LYS A 30 -8.49 4.38 30.67
C LYS A 30 -8.71 4.27 29.16
N VAL A 31 -7.99 3.36 28.51
CA VAL A 31 -8.10 3.15 27.05
C VAL A 31 -9.51 2.67 26.66
N MET A 32 -10.08 1.73 27.42
CA MET A 32 -11.46 1.28 27.20
C MET A 32 -12.46 2.42 27.43
N ALA A 33 -12.29 3.22 28.48
CA ALA A 33 -13.17 4.36 28.75
C ALA A 33 -13.17 5.37 27.60
N GLU A 34 -12.01 5.64 26.98
CA GLU A 34 -11.94 6.49 25.79
C GLU A 34 -12.71 5.91 24.61
N GLN A 35 -12.57 4.61 24.35
CA GLN A 35 -13.31 3.90 23.30
C GLN A 35 -14.83 3.98 23.53
N TRP A 36 -15.29 3.66 24.75
CA TRP A 36 -16.70 3.75 25.13
C TRP A 36 -17.24 5.17 25.03
N ARG A 37 -16.44 6.18 25.41
CA ARG A 37 -16.78 7.60 25.27
C ARG A 37 -16.99 7.98 23.80
N MET A 38 -16.08 7.57 22.91
CA MET A 38 -16.19 7.83 21.46
C MET A 38 -17.42 7.14 20.87
N ARG A 39 -17.64 5.86 21.22
CA ARG A 39 -18.82 5.12 20.78
C ARG A 39 -20.12 5.76 21.26
N ARG A 40 -20.17 6.22 22.51
CA ARG A 40 -21.34 6.91 23.08
C ARG A 40 -21.63 8.21 22.32
N LYS A 41 -20.61 9.01 21.99
CA LYS A 41 -20.76 10.22 21.17
C LYS A 41 -21.35 9.91 19.79
N LEU A 42 -20.82 8.89 19.10
CA LEU A 42 -21.33 8.44 17.80
C LEU A 42 -22.79 7.94 17.90
N THR A 43 -23.10 7.19 18.97
CA THR A 43 -24.47 6.68 19.21
C THR A 43 -25.46 7.82 19.46
N MET A 44 -25.05 8.86 20.20
CA MET A 44 -25.86 10.07 20.41
C MET A 44 -26.11 10.84 19.11
N GLN A 45 -25.22 10.73 18.13
CA GLN A 45 -25.38 11.28 16.77
C GLN A 45 -26.17 10.35 15.83
N GLY A 46 -26.72 9.23 16.35
CA GLY A 46 -27.51 8.28 15.57
C GLY A 46 -26.70 7.18 14.88
N VAL A 47 -25.37 7.17 14.99
CA VAL A 47 -24.51 6.15 14.39
C VAL A 47 -24.49 4.90 15.28
N LYS A 48 -25.19 3.85 14.85
CA LYS A 48 -25.27 2.56 15.52
C LYS A 48 -24.21 1.59 14.98
N GLY A 49 -24.12 0.40 15.57
CA GLY A 49 -23.27 -0.67 15.09
C GLY A 49 -23.18 -1.85 16.06
N PRO A 50 -22.45 -2.92 15.70
CA PRO A 50 -22.40 -4.16 16.47
C PRO A 50 -21.77 -3.96 17.86
N PRO A 51 -22.33 -4.55 18.93
CA PRO A 51 -21.79 -4.41 20.28
C PRO A 51 -20.39 -5.05 20.37
N PRO A 52 -19.38 -4.37 20.93
CA PRO A 52 -18.03 -4.89 20.99
C PRO A 52 -17.89 -5.94 22.11
N SER A 53 -17.11 -6.99 21.89
CA SER A 53 -16.71 -7.92 22.95
C SER A 53 -15.67 -7.28 23.88
N LEU A 54 -15.60 -7.79 25.10
CA LEU A 54 -14.56 -7.40 26.06
C LEU A 54 -13.18 -7.73 25.46
N PHE A 55 -12.25 -6.78 25.54
CA PHE A 55 -10.86 -6.86 25.06
C PHE A 55 -10.63 -6.90 23.55
N ARG A 56 -11.45 -7.61 22.77
CA ARG A 56 -11.19 -7.87 21.33
C ARG A 56 -12.11 -7.08 20.39
N GLY A 57 -13.06 -6.31 20.92
CA GLY A 57 -13.97 -5.54 20.08
C GLY A 57 -14.85 -6.45 19.23
N ASN A 58 -15.02 -6.14 17.95
CA ASN A 58 -15.81 -6.97 17.02
C ASN A 58 -14.97 -8.05 16.30
N VAL A 59 -13.68 -8.21 16.62
CA VAL A 59 -12.81 -9.20 15.94
C VAL A 59 -13.36 -10.64 15.99
N PRO A 60 -13.86 -11.16 17.13
CA PRO A 60 -14.41 -12.52 17.17
C PRO A 60 -15.63 -12.70 16.26
N GLU A 61 -16.47 -11.68 16.15
CA GLU A 61 -17.64 -11.67 15.26
C GLU A 61 -17.22 -11.62 13.79
N MET A 62 -16.22 -10.78 13.46
CA MET A 62 -15.63 -10.74 12.11
C MET A 62 -15.10 -12.11 11.69
N GLN A 63 -14.35 -12.78 12.59
CA GLN A 63 -13.80 -14.12 12.33
C GLN A 63 -14.90 -15.17 12.14
N LYS A 64 -15.98 -15.10 12.94
CA LYS A 64 -17.13 -15.99 12.81
C LYS A 64 -17.87 -15.80 11.47
N ILE A 65 -18.13 -14.55 11.07
CA ILE A 65 -18.79 -14.26 9.78
C ILE A 65 -17.91 -14.72 8.62
N GLN A 66 -16.60 -14.47 8.69
CA GLN A 66 -15.64 -14.90 7.67
C GLN A 66 -15.64 -16.43 7.51
N SER A 67 -15.58 -17.19 8.62
CA SER A 67 -15.52 -18.64 8.56
C SER A 67 -16.80 -19.27 8.02
N GLN A 68 -17.98 -18.72 8.38
CA GLN A 68 -19.28 -19.17 7.88
C GLN A 68 -19.43 -18.98 6.36
N ILE A 69 -18.93 -17.87 5.83
CA ILE A 69 -19.01 -17.60 4.38
C ILE A 69 -17.98 -18.44 3.63
N MET A 70 -16.77 -18.63 4.18
CA MET A 70 -15.78 -19.53 3.59
C MET A 70 -16.24 -20.99 3.59
N SER A 71 -17.00 -21.45 4.59
CA SER A 71 -17.57 -22.81 4.58
C SER A 71 -18.66 -22.98 3.54
N ASN A 72 -19.51 -21.96 3.35
CA ASN A 72 -20.60 -22.00 2.37
C ASN A 72 -20.09 -21.82 0.93
N SER A 73 -18.99 -21.09 0.74
CA SER A 73 -18.39 -20.82 -0.58
C SER A 73 -17.75 -22.05 -1.24
N LYS A 74 -17.45 -23.11 -0.47
CA LYS A 74 -16.96 -24.40 -1.00
C LYS A 74 -17.96 -25.11 -1.94
N HIS A 75 -19.17 -24.57 -2.12
CA HIS A 75 -20.21 -25.10 -3.00
C HIS A 75 -20.44 -24.30 -4.30
N TYR A 76 -19.68 -23.23 -4.57
CA TYR A 76 -19.79 -22.54 -5.86
C TYR A 76 -19.02 -23.28 -6.95
N SER A 77 -19.76 -24.04 -7.75
CA SER A 77 -19.39 -24.55 -9.06
C SER A 77 -18.94 -23.40 -9.97
N GLY A 78 -17.93 -23.63 -10.80
CA GLY A 78 -17.13 -22.64 -11.54
C GLY A 78 -17.82 -21.80 -12.64
N ASP A 79 -19.12 -21.52 -12.55
CA ASP A 79 -19.86 -20.82 -13.62
C ASP A 79 -20.05 -19.31 -13.40
N ASN A 80 -19.73 -18.77 -12.23
CA ASN A 80 -19.80 -17.32 -11.94
C ASN A 80 -18.45 -16.78 -11.43
N ILE A 81 -17.45 -16.79 -12.31
CA ILE A 81 -16.04 -16.49 -11.99
C ILE A 81 -15.82 -15.03 -11.54
N ILE A 82 -16.72 -14.09 -11.85
CA ILE A 82 -16.54 -12.67 -11.50
C ILE A 82 -17.63 -12.22 -10.50
N ALA A 83 -17.28 -12.18 -9.22
CA ALA A 83 -18.04 -11.37 -8.28
C ALA A 83 -17.77 -9.89 -8.57
N HIS A 84 -18.71 -9.21 -9.25
CA HIS A 84 -18.63 -7.75 -9.42
C HIS A 84 -18.63 -6.99 -8.08
N ASP A 85 -19.11 -7.61 -6.99
CA ASP A 85 -19.02 -7.11 -5.62
C ASP A 85 -18.09 -7.99 -4.76
N TYR A 86 -16.78 -7.80 -4.93
CA TYR A 86 -15.74 -8.49 -4.14
C TYR A 86 -15.83 -8.17 -2.65
N THR A 87 -16.50 -7.08 -2.24
CA THR A 87 -16.59 -6.66 -0.83
C THR A 87 -17.26 -7.73 0.00
N SER A 88 -18.31 -8.35 -0.54
CA SER A 88 -19.03 -9.44 0.12
C SER A 88 -18.18 -10.70 0.32
N SER A 89 -17.18 -10.93 -0.56
CA SER A 89 -16.26 -12.06 -0.49
C SER A 89 -15.05 -11.78 0.41
N LEU A 90 -14.42 -10.60 0.27
CA LEU A 90 -13.21 -10.23 1.00
C LEU A 90 -13.50 -9.72 2.41
N PHE A 91 -14.58 -8.94 2.57
CA PHE A 91 -14.96 -8.29 3.82
C PHE A 91 -16.44 -8.53 4.16
N PRO A 92 -16.87 -9.80 4.26
CA PRO A 92 -18.28 -10.16 4.45
C PRO A 92 -18.92 -9.52 5.69
N TYR A 93 -18.14 -9.32 6.76
CA TYR A 93 -18.62 -8.67 7.97
C TYR A 93 -18.98 -7.19 7.73
N LEU A 94 -18.29 -6.49 6.82
CA LEU A 94 -18.64 -5.11 6.49
C LEU A 94 -19.97 -5.03 5.74
N ASP A 95 -20.22 -5.98 4.83
CA ASP A 95 -21.49 -6.08 4.13
C ASP A 95 -22.63 -6.52 5.06
N HIS A 96 -22.38 -7.50 5.93
CA HIS A 96 -23.33 -7.96 6.94
C HIS A 96 -23.81 -6.80 7.83
N TRP A 97 -22.89 -6.02 8.38
CA TRP A 97 -23.24 -4.87 9.22
C TRP A 97 -23.83 -3.71 8.41
N ARG A 98 -23.43 -3.52 7.14
CA ARG A 98 -24.08 -2.54 6.25
C ARG A 98 -25.56 -2.85 6.08
N LYS A 99 -25.92 -4.12 5.90
CA LYS A 99 -27.31 -4.58 5.77
C LYS A 99 -28.11 -4.36 7.06
N GLN A 100 -27.47 -4.48 8.22
CA GLN A 100 -28.13 -4.36 9.53
C GLN A 100 -28.23 -2.91 10.05
N TYR A 101 -27.17 -2.12 9.89
CA TYR A 101 -27.04 -0.79 10.49
C TYR A 101 -27.08 0.36 9.46
N GLY A 102 -27.11 0.03 8.17
CA GLY A 102 -27.16 1.00 7.07
C GLY A 102 -25.77 1.37 6.53
N ARG A 103 -25.73 2.47 5.76
CA ARG A 103 -24.52 2.92 5.04
C ARG A 103 -23.46 3.57 5.94
N VAL A 104 -23.80 3.90 7.18
CA VAL A 104 -22.89 4.50 8.16
C VAL A 104 -23.08 3.77 9.49
N TYR A 105 -22.02 3.13 9.98
CA TYR A 105 -22.06 2.42 11.25
C TYR A 105 -20.68 2.38 11.91
N THR A 106 -20.64 2.03 13.19
CA THR A 106 -19.39 1.99 13.96
C THR A 106 -19.09 0.62 14.55
N TYR A 107 -17.84 0.21 14.51
CA TYR A 107 -17.36 -1.06 15.07
C TYR A 107 -15.99 -0.86 15.72
N SER A 108 -15.44 -1.90 16.35
CA SER A 108 -14.12 -1.81 16.96
C SER A 108 -13.24 -3.02 16.70
N THR A 109 -11.92 -2.80 16.73
CA THR A 109 -10.93 -3.88 16.75
C THR A 109 -10.00 -3.71 17.94
N GLY A 110 -10.19 -4.56 18.95
CA GLY A 110 -9.64 -4.32 20.28
C GLY A 110 -10.11 -2.96 20.83
N VAL A 111 -9.13 -2.12 21.17
CA VAL A 111 -9.35 -0.77 21.74
C VAL A 111 -9.62 0.32 20.70
N LYS A 112 -9.52 0.00 19.40
CA LYS A 112 -9.64 0.97 18.31
C LYS A 112 -11.09 1.07 17.87
N GLN A 113 -11.64 2.28 17.85
CA GLN A 113 -12.99 2.55 17.31
C GLN A 113 -12.90 2.95 15.84
N HIS A 114 -13.75 2.37 15.01
CA HIS A 114 -13.81 2.60 13.57
C HIS A 114 -15.18 3.13 13.17
N LEU A 115 -15.21 4.06 12.21
CA LEU A 115 -16.41 4.52 11.55
C LEU A 115 -16.38 3.99 10.11
N TYR A 116 -17.33 3.12 9.78
CA TYR A 116 -17.57 2.71 8.40
C TYR A 116 -18.52 3.71 7.75
N MET A 117 -18.18 4.12 6.53
CA MET A 117 -18.97 5.06 5.75
C MET A 117 -18.99 4.64 4.29
N ASN A 118 -20.17 4.38 3.77
CA ASN A 118 -20.43 4.04 2.37
C ASN A 118 -21.53 4.95 1.81
N HIS A 119 -21.29 6.26 1.86
CA HIS A 119 -22.14 7.29 1.29
C HIS A 119 -21.31 8.09 0.27
N PRO A 120 -21.58 7.98 -1.05
CA PRO A 120 -20.73 8.58 -2.08
C PRO A 120 -20.50 10.09 -1.89
N GLU A 121 -21.54 10.82 -1.50
CA GLU A 121 -21.44 12.28 -1.28
C GLU A 121 -20.53 12.62 -0.11
N LEU A 122 -20.62 11.89 1.01
CA LEU A 122 -19.77 12.13 2.18
C LEU A 122 -18.33 11.68 1.91
N VAL A 123 -18.14 10.57 1.20
CA VAL A 123 -16.80 10.13 0.78
C VAL A 123 -16.18 11.16 -0.17
N LYS A 124 -16.96 11.74 -1.08
CA LYS A 124 -16.50 12.84 -1.95
C LYS A 124 -16.12 14.06 -1.12
N GLU A 125 -16.97 14.50 -0.20
CA GLU A 125 -16.71 15.63 0.70
C GLU A 125 -15.43 15.40 1.52
N LEU A 126 -15.27 14.22 2.11
CA LEU A 126 -14.08 13.84 2.88
C LEU A 126 -12.80 13.89 2.04
N ASN A 127 -12.86 13.42 0.79
CA ASN A 127 -11.71 13.44 -0.13
C ASN A 127 -11.40 14.85 -0.66
N GLN A 128 -12.38 15.75 -0.66
CA GLN A 128 -12.21 17.15 -1.08
C GLN A 128 -11.87 18.07 0.10
N ALA A 129 -11.96 17.58 1.34
CA ALA A 129 -11.68 18.36 2.53
C ALA A 129 -10.20 18.79 2.57
N ASN A 130 -9.96 20.10 2.48
CA ASN A 130 -8.63 20.68 2.57
C ASN A 130 -8.19 20.86 4.03
N THR A 131 -8.17 19.77 4.79
CA THR A 131 -7.75 19.78 6.20
C THR A 131 -6.57 18.85 6.44
N LEU A 132 -5.61 19.33 7.23
CA LEU A 132 -4.48 18.54 7.70
C LEU A 132 -4.82 17.65 8.91
N ASN A 133 -6.04 17.80 9.45
CA ASN A 133 -6.52 17.05 10.61
C ASN A 133 -7.00 15.65 10.25
N LEU A 134 -7.43 15.45 9.00
CA LEU A 134 -7.77 14.15 8.46
C LEU A 134 -6.53 13.55 7.83
N GLY A 135 -6.02 12.50 8.43
CA GLY A 135 -4.77 11.88 8.04
C GLY A 135 -4.83 10.37 8.16
N LYS A 136 -3.79 9.74 7.65
CA LYS A 136 -3.57 8.30 7.70
C LYS A 136 -3.42 7.85 9.14
N VAL A 137 -4.09 6.77 9.52
CA VAL A 137 -4.12 6.35 10.91
C VAL A 137 -2.75 5.84 11.36
N SER A 138 -2.28 6.33 12.51
CA SER A 138 -0.91 6.11 12.99
C SER A 138 -0.52 4.63 13.13
N TYR A 139 -1.46 3.73 13.45
CA TYR A 139 -1.15 2.31 13.56
C TYR A 139 -0.89 1.65 12.19
N VAL A 140 -1.50 2.18 11.11
CA VAL A 140 -1.24 1.71 9.73
C VAL A 140 0.12 2.22 9.29
N THR A 141 0.37 3.53 9.47
CA THR A 141 1.62 4.15 9.02
C THR A 141 2.83 3.65 9.80
N LYS A 142 2.71 3.38 11.11
CA LYS A 142 3.78 2.76 11.91
C LYS A 142 4.15 1.36 11.42
N ARG A 143 3.16 0.56 11.01
CA ARG A 143 3.38 -0.80 10.50
C ARG A 143 4.06 -0.78 9.13
N LEU A 144 3.69 0.18 8.29
CA LEU A 144 4.28 0.35 6.96
C LEU A 144 5.62 1.09 6.98
N LYS A 145 6.02 1.66 8.12
CA LYS A 145 7.22 2.50 8.22
C LYS A 145 8.51 1.80 7.78
N SER A 146 8.67 0.51 8.06
CA SER A 146 9.88 -0.22 7.64
C SER A 146 9.95 -0.41 6.12
N ILE A 147 8.79 -0.51 5.45
CA ILE A 147 8.70 -0.69 4.00
C ILE A 147 8.73 0.66 3.27
N LEU A 148 7.98 1.65 3.78
CA LEU A 148 7.68 2.90 3.08
C LEU A 148 8.38 4.13 3.68
N GLY A 149 9.09 3.97 4.80
CA GLY A 149 9.70 5.08 5.52
C GLY A 149 8.67 6.07 6.07
N ARG A 150 9.08 7.33 6.28
CA ARG A 150 8.20 8.50 6.43
C ARG A 150 8.00 9.23 5.10
N GLY A 151 7.74 8.48 4.02
CA GLY A 151 7.51 9.07 2.70
C GLY A 151 6.07 9.57 2.53
N VAL A 152 5.76 10.09 1.35
CA VAL A 152 4.46 10.70 1.04
C VAL A 152 3.25 9.80 1.34
N ILE A 153 3.42 8.46 1.27
CA ILE A 153 2.36 7.48 1.55
C ILE A 153 2.10 7.30 3.05
N THR A 154 3.05 7.56 3.93
CA THR A 154 2.90 7.32 5.38
C THR A 154 2.87 8.61 6.21
N SER A 155 3.20 9.75 5.61
CA SER A 155 3.19 11.06 6.25
C SER A 155 1.79 11.70 6.33
N ASN A 156 1.63 12.61 7.30
CA ASN A 156 0.45 13.45 7.53
C ASN A 156 0.86 14.93 7.75
N GLY A 157 -0.12 15.83 7.72
CA GLY A 157 0.06 17.22 8.14
C GLY A 157 1.01 18.02 7.26
N PRO A 158 1.70 19.03 7.82
CA PRO A 158 2.61 19.89 7.06
C PRO A 158 3.74 19.13 6.37
N HIS A 159 4.25 18.06 7.00
CA HIS A 159 5.31 17.24 6.42
C HIS A 159 4.85 16.53 5.13
N TRP A 160 3.65 15.96 5.14
CA TRP A 160 3.04 15.39 3.93
C TRP A 160 2.78 16.44 2.87
N ALA A 161 2.22 17.60 3.25
CA ALA A 161 1.90 18.67 2.31
C ALA A 161 3.17 19.15 1.58
N HIS A 162 4.26 19.28 2.32
CA HIS A 162 5.58 19.63 1.80
C HIS A 162 6.12 18.58 0.82
N GLN A 163 6.13 17.30 1.20
CA GLN A 163 6.53 16.18 0.31
C GLN A 163 5.69 16.16 -0.97
N ARG A 164 4.36 16.32 -0.85
CA ARG A 164 3.44 16.30 -1.99
C ARG A 164 3.68 17.48 -2.94
N ARG A 165 4.00 18.66 -2.42
CA ARG A 165 4.33 19.85 -3.23
C ARG A 165 5.56 19.63 -4.11
N ILE A 166 6.55 18.89 -3.62
CA ILE A 166 7.78 18.57 -4.36
C ILE A 166 7.52 17.46 -5.39
N ILE A 167 6.80 16.40 -5.01
CA ILE A 167 6.68 15.18 -5.82
C ILE A 167 5.57 15.27 -6.87
N ALA A 168 4.44 15.92 -6.57
CA ALA A 168 3.27 15.91 -7.45
C ALA A 168 3.51 16.48 -8.87
N PRO A 169 4.29 17.56 -9.07
CA PRO A 169 4.55 18.10 -10.40
C PRO A 169 5.15 17.10 -11.40
N GLU A 170 5.91 16.11 -10.92
CA GLU A 170 6.55 15.10 -11.78
C GLU A 170 5.56 14.07 -12.34
N PHE A 171 4.34 14.08 -11.84
CA PHE A 171 3.24 13.24 -12.32
C PHE A 171 2.16 14.06 -13.05
N PHE A 172 2.47 15.29 -13.45
CA PHE A 172 1.60 16.10 -14.31
C PHE A 172 1.61 15.59 -15.76
N LEU A 173 0.55 15.92 -16.49
CA LEU A 173 0.26 15.33 -17.81
C LEU A 173 1.41 15.50 -18.80
N ASP A 174 2.06 16.67 -18.81
CA ASP A 174 3.21 16.99 -19.66
C ASP A 174 4.41 16.07 -19.37
N LYS A 175 4.69 15.81 -18.08
CA LYS A 175 5.75 14.90 -17.66
C LYS A 175 5.43 13.45 -18.00
N VAL A 176 4.20 13.02 -17.70
CA VAL A 176 3.75 11.64 -17.96
C VAL A 176 3.71 11.33 -19.45
N LYS A 177 3.29 12.28 -20.31
CA LYS A 177 3.39 12.15 -21.77
C LYS A 177 4.83 11.90 -22.22
N GLY A 178 5.79 12.57 -21.59
CA GLY A 178 7.22 12.35 -21.84
C GLY A 178 7.77 10.99 -21.40
N MET A 179 6.99 10.16 -20.69
CA MET A 179 7.36 8.82 -20.22
C MET A 179 6.83 7.69 -21.11
N VAL A 180 5.99 7.99 -22.12
CA VAL A 180 5.33 6.95 -22.94
C VAL A 180 6.33 6.04 -23.64
N GLY A 181 7.37 6.61 -24.26
CA GLY A 181 8.42 5.81 -24.91
C GLY A 181 9.11 4.85 -23.94
N LEU A 182 9.37 5.31 -22.71
CA LEU A 182 9.94 4.48 -21.65
C LEU A 182 9.01 3.34 -21.26
N VAL A 183 7.70 3.58 -21.17
CA VAL A 183 6.71 2.52 -20.89
C VAL A 183 6.69 1.48 -22.00
N VAL A 184 6.75 1.92 -23.26
CA VAL A 184 6.84 1.02 -24.43
C VAL A 184 8.13 0.18 -24.35
N GLU A 185 9.28 0.81 -24.16
CA GLU A 185 10.57 0.11 -24.03
C GLU A 185 10.56 -0.96 -22.93
N SER A 186 9.92 -0.67 -21.79
CA SER A 186 9.79 -1.62 -20.68
C SER A 186 8.85 -2.79 -20.99
N ALA A 187 7.83 -2.59 -21.82
CA ALA A 187 6.86 -3.62 -22.18
C ALA A 187 7.40 -4.57 -23.29
N MET A 188 8.27 -4.08 -24.17
CA MET A 188 8.76 -4.85 -25.33
C MET A 188 9.39 -6.21 -24.96
N PRO A 189 10.30 -6.34 -23.97
CA PRO A 189 10.89 -7.64 -23.63
C PRO A 189 9.85 -8.68 -23.20
N MET A 190 8.80 -8.25 -22.50
CA MET A 190 7.70 -9.12 -22.09
C MET A 190 6.90 -9.60 -23.32
N LEU A 191 6.56 -8.69 -24.24
CA LEU A 191 5.83 -9.04 -25.45
C LEU A 191 6.65 -9.97 -26.36
N SER A 192 7.94 -9.69 -26.56
CA SER A 192 8.82 -10.56 -27.34
C SER A 192 8.92 -11.97 -26.74
N LYS A 193 9.02 -12.07 -25.41
CA LYS A 193 8.98 -13.37 -24.72
C LYS A 193 7.69 -14.12 -25.00
N TRP A 194 6.54 -13.46 -24.93
CA TRP A 194 5.23 -14.08 -25.21
C TRP A 194 5.09 -14.51 -26.68
N GLU A 195 5.55 -13.69 -27.62
CA GLU A 195 5.57 -14.04 -29.05
C GLU A 195 6.46 -15.25 -29.34
N GLU A 196 7.62 -15.36 -28.69
CA GLU A 196 8.51 -16.51 -28.82
C GLU A 196 7.92 -17.79 -28.23
N MET A 197 7.13 -17.69 -27.15
CA MET A 197 6.40 -18.84 -26.60
C MET A 197 5.35 -19.33 -27.60
N MET A 198 4.55 -18.40 -28.16
CA MET A 198 3.56 -18.71 -29.20
C MET A 198 4.18 -19.38 -30.44
N LYS A 199 5.36 -18.90 -30.89
CA LYS A 199 6.06 -19.48 -32.05
C LYS A 199 6.60 -20.89 -31.77
N ARG A 200 7.03 -21.18 -30.54
CA ARG A 200 7.66 -22.46 -30.16
C ARG A 200 6.65 -23.59 -30.02
N GLU A 201 5.48 -23.30 -29.49
CA GLU A 201 4.45 -24.31 -29.28
C GLU A 201 3.83 -24.76 -30.61
N GLY A 202 3.91 -23.94 -31.67
CA GLY A 202 3.39 -24.30 -32.99
C GLY A 202 1.86 -24.50 -33.02
N GLU A 203 1.19 -24.24 -31.90
CA GLU A 203 -0.24 -24.40 -31.69
C GLU A 203 -0.97 -23.07 -31.88
N MET A 204 -2.26 -23.16 -32.19
CA MET A 204 -3.14 -22.00 -32.36
C MET A 204 -3.55 -21.36 -31.02
N VAL A 205 -3.21 -22.01 -29.89
CA VAL A 205 -3.53 -21.60 -28.51
C VAL A 205 -2.27 -21.78 -27.67
N CYS A 206 -1.98 -20.82 -26.79
CA CYS A 206 -0.82 -20.83 -25.88
C CYS A 206 -1.27 -20.33 -24.51
N ASP A 207 -0.93 -21.09 -23.46
CA ASP A 207 -1.26 -20.74 -22.07
C ASP A 207 -0.12 -19.92 -21.45
N ILE A 208 -0.41 -18.67 -21.07
CA ILE A 208 0.59 -17.74 -20.53
C ILE A 208 0.23 -17.32 -19.10
N ILE A 209 1.13 -17.59 -18.16
CA ILE A 209 1.06 -17.08 -16.79
C ILE A 209 1.65 -15.67 -16.75
N VAL A 210 0.79 -14.66 -16.67
CA VAL A 210 1.17 -13.23 -16.85
C VAL A 210 1.68 -12.52 -15.59
N ASP A 211 1.46 -13.10 -14.41
CA ASP A 211 1.57 -12.40 -13.11
C ASP A 211 3.00 -11.89 -12.78
N GLU A 212 4.04 -12.72 -12.95
CA GLU A 212 5.44 -12.28 -12.74
C GLU A 212 5.95 -11.40 -13.88
N ASP A 213 5.49 -11.62 -15.11
CA ASP A 213 5.90 -10.85 -16.29
C ASP A 213 5.38 -9.40 -16.21
N LEU A 214 4.12 -9.22 -15.82
CA LEU A 214 3.52 -7.89 -15.62
C LEU A 214 4.16 -7.15 -14.44
N ARG A 215 4.51 -7.86 -13.36
CA ARG A 215 5.30 -7.27 -12.26
C ARG A 215 6.67 -6.82 -12.73
N ALA A 216 7.39 -7.68 -13.46
CA ALA A 216 8.70 -7.33 -14.00
C ALA A 216 8.65 -6.12 -14.95
N ALA A 217 7.65 -6.06 -15.84
CA ALA A 217 7.43 -4.92 -16.72
C ALA A 217 7.13 -3.64 -15.93
N SER A 218 6.22 -3.71 -14.96
CA SER A 218 5.90 -2.55 -14.10
C SER A 218 7.10 -2.09 -13.27
N ALA A 219 7.91 -3.02 -12.76
CA ALA A 219 9.13 -2.72 -12.03
C ALA A 219 10.15 -2.01 -12.92
N ASP A 220 10.28 -2.45 -14.17
CA ASP A 220 11.16 -1.82 -15.15
C ASP A 220 10.72 -0.39 -15.46
N VAL A 221 9.42 -0.16 -15.68
CA VAL A 221 8.86 1.18 -15.90
C VAL A 221 9.22 2.12 -14.76
N ILE A 222 8.90 1.74 -13.51
CA ILE A 222 9.15 2.63 -12.37
C ILE A 222 10.66 2.77 -12.09
N SER A 223 11.47 1.73 -12.37
CA SER A 223 12.94 1.79 -12.27
C SER A 223 13.52 2.84 -13.21
N ARG A 224 13.11 2.83 -14.48
CA ARG A 224 13.59 3.77 -15.49
C ARG A 224 13.08 5.18 -15.21
N ALA A 225 11.82 5.32 -14.81
CA ALA A 225 11.22 6.63 -14.53
C ALA A 225 11.90 7.31 -13.32
N CYS A 226 12.30 6.52 -12.31
CA CYS A 226 12.95 7.06 -11.12
C CYS A 226 14.46 7.22 -11.26
N PHE A 227 15.18 6.24 -11.83
CA PHE A 227 16.64 6.20 -11.82
C PHE A 227 17.30 6.38 -13.19
N GLY A 228 16.53 6.55 -14.26
CA GLY A 228 17.07 6.74 -15.61
C GLY A 228 18.05 5.64 -16.00
N SER A 229 19.32 6.01 -16.23
CA SER A 229 20.41 5.10 -16.61
C SER A 229 20.75 4.04 -15.56
N SER A 230 20.42 4.26 -14.28
CA SER A 230 20.71 3.33 -13.18
C SER A 230 19.54 2.38 -12.87
N PHE A 231 18.64 2.15 -13.83
CA PHE A 231 17.45 1.31 -13.64
C PHE A 231 17.76 -0.14 -13.21
N SER A 232 18.93 -0.68 -13.56
CA SER A 232 19.37 -2.03 -13.15
C SER A 232 19.56 -2.13 -11.63
N LYS A 233 20.14 -1.12 -10.99
CA LYS A 233 20.22 -1.00 -9.52
C LYS A 233 18.83 -0.79 -8.90
N GLY A 234 17.97 -0.04 -9.61
CA GLY A 234 16.55 0.05 -9.30
C GLY A 234 15.89 -1.32 -9.13
N LYS A 235 16.09 -2.23 -10.08
CA LYS A 235 15.58 -3.62 -10.01
C LYS A 235 16.08 -4.39 -8.80
N GLU A 236 17.34 -4.22 -8.41
CA GLU A 236 17.86 -4.86 -7.19
C GLU A 236 17.16 -4.34 -5.93
N ILE A 237 17.00 -3.02 -5.82
CA ILE A 237 16.27 -2.37 -4.71
C ILE A 237 14.84 -2.93 -4.64
N PHE A 238 14.16 -3.08 -5.79
CA PHE A 238 12.82 -3.68 -5.86
C PHE A 238 12.77 -5.10 -5.33
N SER A 239 13.69 -5.95 -5.78
CA SER A 239 13.77 -7.35 -5.33
C SER A 239 13.91 -7.44 -3.81
N LYS A 240 14.77 -6.60 -3.21
CA LYS A 240 14.95 -6.55 -1.75
C LYS A 240 13.72 -6.01 -1.02
N LEU A 241 13.07 -4.96 -1.53
CA LEU A 241 11.81 -4.45 -0.97
C LEU A 241 10.69 -5.51 -0.99
N ARG A 242 10.63 -6.34 -2.03
CA ARG A 242 9.68 -7.46 -2.10
C ARG A 242 9.98 -8.54 -1.07
N CYS A 243 11.26 -8.89 -0.88
CA CYS A 243 11.68 -9.79 0.20
C CYS A 243 11.28 -9.24 1.57
N LEU A 244 11.44 -7.93 1.79
CA LEU A 244 11.05 -7.25 3.02
C LEU A 244 9.53 -7.31 3.23
N GLN A 245 8.74 -7.02 2.20
CA GLN A 245 7.29 -7.13 2.24
C GLN A 245 6.84 -8.56 2.59
N LYS A 246 7.39 -9.59 1.92
CA LYS A 246 7.09 -11.00 2.22
C LYS A 246 7.43 -11.35 3.67
N ALA A 247 8.59 -10.94 4.16
CA ALA A 247 9.00 -11.19 5.55
C ALA A 247 8.06 -10.54 6.58
N ILE A 248 7.47 -9.39 6.25
CA ILE A 248 6.53 -8.68 7.12
C ILE A 248 5.11 -9.28 7.01
N THR A 249 4.68 -9.70 5.81
CA THR A 249 3.34 -10.27 5.57
C THR A 249 3.16 -11.67 6.13
N HIS A 250 4.21 -12.51 6.13
CA HIS A 250 4.18 -13.84 6.73
C HIS A 250 3.84 -13.83 8.25
N ASN A 251 3.93 -12.68 8.91
CA ASN A 251 3.54 -12.51 10.32
C ASN A 251 2.06 -12.12 10.55
N ASN A 252 1.15 -12.53 9.64
CA ASN A 252 -0.31 -12.35 9.75
C ASN A 252 -0.76 -10.89 9.96
N ILE A 253 -0.55 -10.03 8.97
CA ILE A 253 -0.86 -8.59 9.02
C ILE A 253 -2.33 -8.29 9.36
N LEU A 254 -3.29 -9.06 8.83
CA LEU A 254 -4.73 -8.78 8.98
C LEU A 254 -5.28 -9.10 10.38
N PHE A 255 -4.72 -10.12 11.06
CA PHE A 255 -5.22 -10.62 12.34
C PHE A 255 -4.23 -10.50 13.51
N SER A 256 -2.99 -10.08 13.25
CA SER A 256 -2.04 -9.61 14.28
C SER A 256 -2.49 -8.25 14.80
N LEU A 257 -3.62 -8.24 15.48
CA LEU A 257 -4.21 -7.13 16.19
C LEU A 257 -4.03 -7.38 17.68
N ASN A 258 -2.77 -7.45 18.13
CA ASN A 258 -2.46 -7.32 19.54
C ASN A 258 -2.58 -5.83 19.94
N GLY A 259 -3.79 -5.27 19.79
CA GLY A 259 -4.07 -3.86 20.00
C GLY A 259 -3.73 -3.36 21.40
N PHE A 260 -3.65 -4.26 22.39
CA PHE A 260 -3.17 -3.95 23.72
C PHE A 260 -1.65 -3.91 23.82
N THR A 261 -0.92 -4.86 23.21
CA THR A 261 0.55 -4.87 23.27
C THR A 261 1.16 -3.72 22.47
N ASP A 262 0.59 -3.38 21.32
CA ASP A 262 1.07 -2.27 20.49
C ASP A 262 0.90 -0.90 21.18
N VAL A 263 -0.13 -0.76 22.02
CA VAL A 263 -0.41 0.47 22.79
C VAL A 263 0.45 0.55 24.04
N VAL A 264 0.68 -0.57 24.73
CA VAL A 264 1.42 -0.61 26.00
C VAL A 264 2.94 -0.68 25.81
N PHE A 265 3.42 -1.46 24.84
CA PHE A 265 4.86 -1.72 24.65
C PHE A 265 5.44 -1.05 23.40
N GLY A 266 4.61 -0.31 22.65
CA GLY A 266 4.95 0.19 21.32
C GLY A 266 5.03 -0.94 20.29
N THR A 267 4.95 -0.59 19.01
CA THR A 267 5.36 -1.51 17.94
C THR A 267 6.86 -1.72 18.08
N LYS A 268 7.30 -2.82 18.72
CA LYS A 268 8.72 -3.18 18.73
C LYS A 268 9.20 -3.20 17.28
N LYS A 269 10.31 -2.51 17.01
CA LYS A 269 11.09 -2.73 15.78
C LYS A 269 11.25 -4.23 15.63
N HIS A 270 10.93 -4.77 14.45
CA HIS A 270 10.77 -6.21 14.23
C HIS A 270 11.85 -6.96 15.02
N GLY A 271 11.48 -7.78 16.00
CA GLY A 271 12.43 -8.55 16.83
C GLY A 271 13.19 -9.62 16.02
N ASN A 272 13.29 -9.43 14.71
CA ASN A 272 13.89 -10.27 13.71
C ASN A 272 15.04 -9.49 13.08
N GLY A 273 16.27 -9.77 13.52
CA GLY A 273 17.47 -9.10 13.02
C GLY A 273 17.61 -9.13 11.49
N LYS A 274 17.01 -10.13 10.81
CA LYS A 274 17.00 -10.22 9.35
C LYS A 274 16.18 -9.12 8.67
N ILE A 275 15.08 -8.70 9.28
CA ILE A 275 14.24 -7.59 8.75
C ILE A 275 15.00 -6.27 8.89
N ASP A 276 15.63 -6.05 10.04
CA ASP A 276 16.43 -4.86 10.32
C ASP A 276 17.69 -4.77 9.45
N GLU A 277 18.31 -5.91 9.13
CA GLU A 277 19.43 -6.01 8.20
C GLU A 277 18.98 -5.69 6.77
N LEU A 278 17.88 -6.28 6.32
CA LEU A 278 17.34 -6.05 4.98
C LEU A 278 16.90 -4.59 4.78
N GLU A 279 16.28 -3.98 5.79
CA GLU A 279 15.93 -2.56 5.79
C GLU A 279 17.19 -1.68 5.63
N ARG A 280 18.24 -1.91 6.42
CA ARG A 280 19.51 -1.16 6.31
C ARG A 280 20.17 -1.33 4.95
N HIS A 281 20.14 -2.55 4.40
CA HIS A 281 20.72 -2.84 3.08
C HIS A 281 19.97 -2.05 1.98
N ILE A 282 18.63 -2.07 2.00
CA ILE A 282 17.80 -1.29 1.05
C ILE A 282 18.13 0.21 1.16
N GLU A 283 18.25 0.75 2.38
CA GLU A 283 18.61 2.15 2.58
C GLU A 283 19.99 2.49 2.04
N SER A 284 20.97 1.59 2.20
CA SER A 284 22.31 1.79 1.64
C SER A 284 22.27 1.83 0.11
N LEU A 285 21.59 0.87 -0.53
CA LEU A 285 21.51 0.80 -1.99
C LEU A 285 20.80 1.99 -2.61
N ILE A 286 19.68 2.43 -2.03
CA ILE A 286 18.99 3.64 -2.49
C ILE A 286 19.93 4.83 -2.36
N TRP A 287 20.63 4.95 -1.24
CA TRP A 287 21.52 6.07 -0.97
C TRP A 287 22.77 6.08 -1.86
N GLU A 288 23.33 4.92 -2.16
CA GLU A 288 24.44 4.76 -3.11
C GLU A 288 24.01 5.15 -4.52
N THR A 289 22.84 4.68 -4.96
CA THR A 289 22.27 5.04 -6.27
C THR A 289 22.03 6.55 -6.39
N VAL A 290 21.53 7.17 -5.31
CA VAL A 290 21.37 8.63 -5.20
C VAL A 290 22.71 9.36 -5.34
N LYS A 291 23.75 8.93 -4.59
CA LYS A 291 25.07 9.58 -4.60
C LYS A 291 25.78 9.45 -5.94
N GLU A 292 25.67 8.31 -6.60
CA GLU A 292 26.20 8.12 -7.95
C GLU A 292 25.51 9.06 -8.93
N ARG A 293 24.18 9.17 -8.84
CA ARG A 293 23.41 10.07 -9.69
C ARG A 293 23.81 11.53 -9.51
N GLU A 294 24.02 11.97 -8.27
CA GLU A 294 24.52 13.32 -7.97
C GLU A 294 25.88 13.61 -8.62
N ARG A 295 26.73 12.58 -8.82
CA ARG A 295 28.05 12.72 -9.47
C ARG A 295 27.96 12.72 -11.00
N GLU A 296 27.05 11.93 -11.57
CA GLU A 296 26.84 11.84 -13.02
C GLU A 296 26.17 13.11 -13.59
N CYS A 297 25.33 13.78 -12.80
CA CYS A 297 24.51 14.91 -13.25
C CYS A 297 25.22 16.28 -13.27
N VAL A 298 26.55 16.32 -13.49
CA VAL A 298 27.28 17.56 -13.78
C VAL A 298 27.10 17.91 -15.27
N GLY A 299 25.88 18.29 -15.68
CA GLY A 299 25.55 18.63 -17.08
C GLY A 299 24.05 18.78 -17.38
N ASP A 300 23.73 19.35 -18.56
CA ASP A 300 22.37 19.66 -19.05
C ASP A 300 21.61 18.42 -19.54
N HIS A 301 21.50 17.40 -18.69
CA HIS A 301 20.73 16.18 -18.97
C HIS A 301 19.30 16.29 -18.42
N LYS A 302 18.36 15.61 -19.10
CA LYS A 302 16.94 15.54 -18.70
C LYS A 302 16.84 14.96 -17.28
N LYS A 303 16.40 15.80 -16.34
CA LYS A 303 16.27 15.44 -14.92
C LYS A 303 15.23 14.34 -14.73
N ASP A 304 15.58 13.32 -13.95
CA ASP A 304 14.65 12.27 -13.53
C ASP A 304 13.96 12.63 -12.20
N LEU A 305 12.98 11.82 -11.81
CA LEU A 305 12.21 12.03 -10.58
C LEU A 305 13.10 12.03 -9.33
N MET A 306 14.19 11.24 -9.33
CA MET A 306 15.15 11.22 -8.23
C MET A 306 15.85 12.56 -8.08
N GLN A 307 16.39 13.11 -9.18
CA GLN A 307 17.08 14.38 -9.19
C GLN A 307 16.19 15.53 -8.69
N LEU A 308 14.89 15.48 -9.01
CA LEU A 308 13.94 16.51 -8.60
C LEU A 308 13.52 16.36 -7.13
N ILE A 309 13.41 15.12 -6.62
CA ILE A 309 13.28 14.86 -5.17
C ILE A 309 14.51 15.38 -4.42
N LEU A 310 15.72 15.19 -4.96
CA LEU A 310 16.98 15.69 -4.39
C LEU A 310 16.99 17.22 -4.33
N GLU A 311 16.64 17.89 -5.42
CA GLU A 311 16.56 19.37 -5.46
C GLU A 311 15.51 19.92 -4.49
N GLY A 312 14.32 19.32 -4.45
CA GLY A 312 13.28 19.67 -3.49
C GLY A 312 13.73 19.47 -2.04
N ALA A 313 14.41 18.37 -1.74
CA ALA A 313 14.92 18.09 -0.40
C ALA A 313 16.00 19.10 0.04
N ARG A 314 16.90 19.51 -0.86
CA ARG A 314 17.95 20.52 -0.57
C ARG A 314 17.37 21.87 -0.19
N SER A 315 16.28 22.29 -0.83
CA SER A 315 15.60 23.56 -0.53
C SER A 315 14.87 23.60 0.82
N SER A 316 14.83 22.47 1.54
CA SER A 316 13.91 22.23 2.66
C SER A 316 14.60 21.96 3.99
N CYS A 317 15.93 21.87 3.99
CA CYS A 317 16.70 21.57 5.19
C CYS A 317 17.22 22.87 5.82
N ASP A 318 16.63 23.28 6.95
CA ASP A 318 17.12 24.37 7.80
C ASP A 318 17.66 23.79 9.13
N GLY A 319 18.85 24.20 9.58
CA GLY A 319 19.57 23.59 10.73
C GLY A 319 21.09 23.38 10.56
N ASN A 320 21.74 22.69 11.51
CA ASN A 320 23.17 22.38 11.49
C ASN A 320 23.54 21.34 10.41
N LEU A 321 24.80 21.31 9.95
CA LEU A 321 25.24 20.56 8.75
C LEU A 321 25.02 19.03 8.83
N GLU A 322 25.23 18.42 10.00
CA GLU A 322 25.04 16.97 10.21
C GLU A 322 23.55 16.59 10.23
N ASP A 323 22.72 17.35 10.94
CA ASP A 323 21.26 17.17 10.98
C ASP A 323 20.63 17.38 9.61
N LYS A 324 21.15 18.34 8.83
CA LYS A 324 20.75 18.56 7.43
C LYS A 324 21.03 17.33 6.57
N THR A 325 22.21 16.74 6.68
CA THR A 325 22.61 15.58 5.87
C THR A 325 21.77 14.35 6.18
N GLN A 326 21.50 14.09 7.46
CA GLN A 326 20.68 12.95 7.88
C GLN A 326 19.20 13.14 7.53
N SER A 327 18.67 14.36 7.70
CA SER A 327 17.30 14.71 7.31
C SER A 327 17.10 14.59 5.80
N TYR A 328 18.06 15.09 5.02
CA TYR A 328 18.09 14.98 3.57
C TYR A 328 18.10 13.52 3.10
N LYS A 329 19.02 12.71 3.64
CA LYS A 329 19.10 11.28 3.34
C LYS A 329 17.77 10.58 3.64
N SER A 330 17.20 10.78 4.83
CA SER A 330 15.93 10.15 5.21
C SER A 330 14.80 10.58 4.29
N PHE A 331 14.72 11.87 3.95
CA PHE A 331 13.68 12.39 3.06
C PHE A 331 13.71 11.72 1.69
N VAL A 332 14.89 11.63 1.07
CA VAL A 332 15.07 11.02 -0.24
C VAL A 332 14.72 9.54 -0.17
N VAL A 333 15.38 8.80 0.72
CA VAL A 333 15.22 7.34 0.83
C VAL A 333 13.77 6.95 1.11
N ASP A 334 13.09 7.66 2.01
CA ASP A 334 11.70 7.36 2.38
C ASP A 334 10.72 7.62 1.22
N ASN A 335 10.92 8.69 0.46
CA ASN A 335 10.08 8.97 -0.71
C ASN A 335 10.38 8.03 -1.88
N CYS A 336 11.64 7.60 -2.05
CA CYS A 336 12.00 6.54 -3.01
C CYS A 336 11.25 5.26 -2.68
N LYS A 337 11.37 4.76 -1.44
CA LYS A 337 10.64 3.57 -0.96
C LYS A 337 9.13 3.68 -1.25
N SER A 338 8.53 4.84 -0.96
CA SER A 338 7.10 5.08 -1.20
C SER A 338 6.71 5.00 -2.68
N ILE A 339 7.44 5.70 -3.56
CA ILE A 339 7.15 5.74 -5.00
C ILE A 339 7.37 4.37 -5.64
N TYR A 340 8.41 3.66 -5.20
CA TYR A 340 8.75 2.31 -5.63
C TYR A 340 7.62 1.33 -5.33
N PHE A 341 7.17 1.32 -4.07
CA PHE A 341 6.11 0.41 -3.63
C PHE A 341 4.80 0.67 -4.39
N ALA A 342 4.44 1.94 -4.59
CA ALA A 342 3.21 2.31 -5.28
C ALA A 342 3.25 1.98 -6.78
N GLY A 343 4.36 2.24 -7.47
CA GLY A 343 4.41 2.12 -8.95
C GLY A 343 4.45 0.69 -9.49
N HIS A 344 4.79 -0.29 -8.67
CA HIS A 344 5.04 -1.67 -9.09
C HIS A 344 3.81 -2.58 -8.98
N GLU A 345 3.35 -2.85 -7.75
CA GLU A 345 2.32 -3.88 -7.51
C GLU A 345 0.94 -3.45 -8.03
N THR A 346 0.56 -2.18 -7.82
CA THR A 346 -0.79 -1.73 -8.21
C THR A 346 -0.96 -1.72 -9.73
N SER A 347 0.07 -1.31 -10.47
CA SER A 347 0.03 -1.26 -11.94
C SER A 347 -0.01 -2.67 -12.53
N ALA A 348 0.83 -3.59 -12.03
CA ALA A 348 0.82 -4.98 -12.49
C ALA A 348 -0.54 -5.65 -12.24
N VAL A 349 -1.11 -5.49 -11.04
CA VAL A 349 -2.45 -6.02 -10.72
C VAL A 349 -3.53 -5.40 -11.59
N ALA A 350 -3.43 -4.11 -11.92
CA ALA A 350 -4.42 -3.43 -12.76
C ALA A 350 -4.44 -4.03 -14.16
N VAL A 351 -3.25 -4.24 -14.73
CA VAL A 351 -3.10 -4.84 -16.06
C VAL A 351 -3.54 -6.30 -16.05
N SER A 352 -3.26 -7.06 -14.99
CA SER A 352 -3.78 -8.44 -14.85
C SER A 352 -5.31 -8.49 -14.90
N TRP A 353 -6.00 -7.61 -14.15
CA TRP A 353 -7.45 -7.50 -14.21
C TRP A 353 -7.94 -7.10 -15.60
N CYS A 354 -7.24 -6.18 -16.26
CA CYS A 354 -7.59 -5.78 -17.61
C CYS A 354 -7.45 -6.93 -18.63
N LEU A 355 -6.36 -7.70 -18.60
CA LEU A 355 -6.21 -8.87 -19.47
C LEU A 355 -7.32 -9.89 -19.23
N MET A 356 -7.65 -10.16 -17.96
CA MET A 356 -8.75 -11.07 -17.61
C MET A 356 -10.10 -10.56 -18.11
N LEU A 357 -10.42 -9.28 -17.91
CA LEU A 357 -11.68 -8.69 -18.38
C LEU A 357 -11.77 -8.66 -19.92
N LEU A 358 -10.67 -8.43 -20.61
CA LEU A 358 -10.61 -8.48 -22.07
C LEU A 358 -10.81 -9.91 -22.60
N ALA A 359 -10.22 -10.91 -21.95
CA ALA A 359 -10.42 -12.32 -22.29
C ALA A 359 -11.90 -12.74 -22.14
N LEU A 360 -12.59 -12.20 -21.13
CA LEU A 360 -14.01 -12.46 -20.88
C LEU A 360 -14.96 -11.61 -21.75
N ASN A 361 -14.45 -10.58 -22.43
CA ASN A 361 -15.23 -9.69 -23.29
C ASN A 361 -14.58 -9.55 -24.68
N PRO A 362 -14.66 -10.57 -25.57
CA PRO A 362 -14.03 -10.54 -26.89
C PRO A 362 -14.45 -9.34 -27.75
N SER A 363 -15.69 -8.88 -27.63
CA SER A 363 -16.18 -7.69 -28.33
C SER A 363 -15.45 -6.40 -27.92
N TRP A 364 -14.99 -6.29 -26.67
CA TRP A 364 -14.18 -5.17 -26.20
C TRP A 364 -12.76 -5.28 -26.76
N GLN A 365 -12.20 -6.49 -26.77
CA GLN A 365 -10.87 -6.76 -27.31
C GLN A 365 -10.78 -6.38 -28.80
N THR A 366 -11.78 -6.74 -29.61
CA THR A 366 -11.83 -6.37 -31.04
C THR A 366 -11.89 -4.85 -31.22
N ARG A 367 -12.80 -4.17 -30.51
CA ARG A 367 -12.92 -2.69 -30.62
C ARG A 367 -11.65 -1.96 -30.21
N ILE A 368 -10.99 -2.43 -29.14
CA ILE A 368 -9.70 -1.88 -28.70
C ILE A 368 -8.62 -2.11 -29.75
N ARG A 369 -8.56 -3.30 -30.35
CA ARG A 369 -7.60 -3.60 -31.41
C ARG A 369 -7.80 -2.70 -32.64
N ASP A 370 -9.04 -2.49 -33.04
CA ASP A 370 -9.39 -1.60 -34.17
C ASP A 370 -9.00 -0.14 -33.88
N GLU A 371 -9.26 0.34 -32.65
CA GLU A 371 -8.89 1.69 -32.22
C GLU A 371 -7.36 1.88 -32.19
N VAL A 372 -6.62 0.88 -31.69
CA VAL A 372 -5.15 0.90 -31.70
C VAL A 372 -4.61 0.89 -33.13
N PHE A 373 -5.16 0.09 -34.04
CA PHE A 373 -4.73 0.06 -35.44
C PHE A 373 -4.97 1.41 -36.14
N LEU A 374 -6.06 2.11 -35.79
CA LEU A 374 -6.38 3.41 -36.37
C LEU A 374 -5.45 4.54 -35.89
N HIS A 375 -5.03 4.50 -34.63
CA HIS A 375 -4.34 5.63 -33.99
C HIS A 375 -2.85 5.39 -33.68
N CYS A 376 -2.38 4.15 -33.66
CA CYS A 376 -1.00 3.80 -33.31
C CYS A 376 -0.26 3.26 -34.55
N LYS A 377 0.82 3.95 -34.95
CA LYS A 377 1.68 3.49 -36.06
C LYS A 377 2.32 2.16 -35.69
N ASN A 378 2.18 1.15 -36.55
CA ASN A 378 2.66 -0.22 -36.33
C ASN A 378 2.16 -0.85 -35.01
N GLY A 379 1.04 -0.38 -34.46
CA GLY A 379 0.50 -0.85 -33.18
C GLY A 379 1.25 -0.36 -31.94
N ILE A 380 2.22 0.55 -32.09
CA ILE A 380 3.00 1.11 -30.98
C ILE A 380 2.41 2.48 -30.59
N PRO A 381 1.96 2.67 -29.33
CA PRO A 381 1.44 3.94 -28.88
C PRO A 381 2.57 4.96 -28.61
N ASP A 382 2.31 6.20 -28.99
CA ASP A 382 3.08 7.40 -28.62
C ASP A 382 2.24 8.39 -27.78
N ALA A 383 2.87 9.46 -27.31
CA ALA A 383 2.23 10.44 -26.42
C ALA A 383 1.00 11.13 -27.00
N ASP A 384 0.89 11.24 -28.32
CA ASP A 384 -0.22 11.89 -29.00
C ASP A 384 -1.34 10.88 -29.30
N SER A 385 -0.98 9.64 -29.65
CA SER A 385 -1.93 8.55 -29.89
C SER A 385 -2.75 8.22 -28.65
N ILE A 386 -2.18 8.27 -27.44
CA ILE A 386 -2.87 7.88 -26.19
C ILE A 386 -4.14 8.69 -25.95
N SER A 387 -4.14 9.99 -26.25
CA SER A 387 -5.35 10.82 -26.08
C SER A 387 -6.48 10.44 -27.03
N ASN A 388 -6.18 9.68 -28.09
CA ASN A 388 -7.15 9.20 -29.07
C ASN A 388 -7.68 7.80 -28.73
N LEU A 389 -7.07 7.07 -27.78
CA LEU A 389 -7.49 5.73 -27.36
C LEU A 389 -8.65 5.78 -26.34
N LYS A 390 -9.77 6.40 -26.73
CA LYS A 390 -10.92 6.65 -25.85
C LYS A 390 -11.60 5.35 -25.39
N THR A 391 -11.71 4.37 -26.28
CA THR A 391 -12.32 3.07 -25.99
C THR A 391 -11.45 2.29 -25.01
N VAL A 392 -10.12 2.31 -25.18
CA VAL A 392 -9.19 1.76 -24.20
C VAL A 392 -9.43 2.40 -22.82
N ILE A 393 -9.37 3.72 -22.72
CA ILE A 393 -9.54 4.43 -21.45
C ILE A 393 -10.89 4.07 -20.80
N TYR A 394 -11.98 4.12 -21.56
CA TYR A 394 -13.32 3.85 -21.06
C TYR A 394 -13.51 2.39 -20.61
N LYS A 395 -12.99 1.42 -21.37
CA LYS A 395 -13.15 -0.01 -21.07
C LYS A 395 -12.20 -0.53 -20.00
N LEU A 396 -11.07 0.14 -19.77
CA LEU A 396 -10.12 -0.22 -18.72
C LEU A 396 -10.39 0.50 -17.39
N GLN A 397 -11.21 1.56 -17.37
CA GLN A 397 -11.61 2.24 -16.13
C GLN A 397 -12.25 1.31 -15.07
N PRO A 398 -13.09 0.32 -15.44
CA PRO A 398 -13.56 -0.68 -14.49
C PRO A 398 -12.45 -1.52 -13.85
N CYS A 399 -11.34 -1.80 -14.55
CA CYS A 399 -10.21 -2.55 -13.95
C CYS A 399 -9.69 -1.84 -12.70
N LEU A 400 -9.58 -0.51 -12.75
CA LEU A 400 -9.14 0.33 -11.63
C LEU A 400 -10.17 0.37 -10.50
N SER A 401 -11.45 0.13 -10.81
CA SER A 401 -12.54 0.09 -9.82
C SER A 401 -12.65 -1.28 -9.14
N CYS A 402 -12.18 -2.35 -9.80
CA CYS A 402 -12.02 -3.68 -9.22
C CYS A 402 -10.79 -3.78 -8.30
N GLN A 403 -9.93 -2.77 -8.28
CA GLN A 403 -8.80 -2.68 -7.37
C GLN A 403 -9.21 -2.02 -6.04
N VAL A 404 -9.26 -2.81 -4.98
CA VAL A 404 -8.90 -2.32 -3.65
C VAL A 404 -7.61 -3.05 -3.27
N PRO A 405 -6.44 -2.41 -3.42
CA PRO A 405 -5.16 -3.02 -3.09
C PRO A 405 -5.01 -3.32 -1.59
#